data_AF-A0A6G1DX52-F1
#
_entry.id   AF-A0A6G1DX52-F1
#
_cell.length_a   1.000
_cell.length_b   1.000
_cell.length_c   1.000
_cell.angle_alpha   90.00
_cell.angle_beta   90.00
_cell.angle_gamma   90.00
#
_symmetry.space_group_name_H-M   'P 1'
#
loop_
_entity.id
_entity.type
_entity.pdbx_description
1 polymer ?
#
loop_
_entity_poly.entity_id
_entity_poly.type
_entity_poly.pdbx_seq_one_letter_code
_entity_poly.pdbx_strand_id
1 'polypeptide(L)'
;MASKLRLTTLREALREAMEAPYGNRSVTVEQVHIAQSPALLSVLQFQALDNRRWVVKNIGRVATLASIEGFLQAYANGLLPVLVAEPTARPALDLLDDYARYIKATAGSVGGTFQEYVTGLCNDLISHAETCRRRPLRVTGPEITRRTVEIRRRLDVFRSRQLTIFDADS
;
A
#
# COMPACT_ATOMS: atom_id res chain seq x y z
N MET A 1 31.13 -14.90 -6.23
CA MET A 1 30.80 -13.52 -5.78
C MET A 1 29.36 -13.23 -6.18
N ALA A 2 28.47 -12.93 -5.23
CA ALA A 2 27.10 -12.53 -5.57
C ALA A 2 27.09 -11.05 -5.99
N SER A 3 26.57 -10.75 -7.18
CA SER A 3 26.39 -9.36 -7.62
C SER A 3 25.30 -8.69 -6.78
N LYS A 4 25.56 -7.45 -6.33
CA LYS A 4 24.58 -6.64 -5.60
C LYS A 4 23.75 -5.84 -6.60
N LEU A 5 22.44 -5.99 -6.55
CA LEU A 5 21.48 -5.28 -7.40
C LEU A 5 20.60 -4.39 -6.53
N ARG A 6 20.45 -3.13 -6.94
CA ARG A 6 19.52 -2.16 -6.35
C ARG A 6 18.40 -1.94 -7.35
N LEU A 7 17.16 -2.17 -6.92
CA LEU A 7 15.98 -2.00 -7.76
C LEU A 7 15.20 -0.79 -7.31
N THR A 8 14.92 0.12 -8.24
CA THR A 8 14.15 1.34 -7.97
C THR A 8 12.78 1.32 -8.65
N THR A 9 12.62 0.50 -9.69
CA THR A 9 11.37 0.39 -10.45
C THR A 9 11.01 -1.06 -10.79
N LEU A 10 9.71 -1.29 -11.03
CA LEU A 10 9.22 -2.57 -11.59
C LEU A 10 9.85 -2.88 -12.95
N ARG A 11 10.05 -1.86 -13.79
CA ARG A 11 10.66 -2.03 -15.13
C ARG A 11 12.09 -2.54 -15.03
N GLU A 12 12.89 -1.98 -14.12
CA GLU A 12 14.24 -2.47 -13.83
C GLU A 12 14.19 -3.91 -13.32
N ALA A 13 13.29 -4.20 -12.38
CA ALA A 13 13.14 -5.56 -11.85
C ALA A 13 12.81 -6.58 -12.95
N LEU A 14 11.89 -6.25 -13.85
CA LEU A 14 11.53 -7.09 -15.00
C LEU A 14 12.69 -7.25 -15.98
N ARG A 15 13.37 -6.16 -16.32
CA ARG A 15 14.52 -6.19 -17.21
C ARG A 15 15.62 -7.09 -16.64
N GLU A 16 16.00 -6.91 -15.38
CA GLU A 16 17.02 -7.73 -14.72
C GLU A 16 16.58 -9.19 -14.56
N ALA A 17 15.28 -9.43 -14.34
CA ALA A 17 14.70 -10.77 -14.31
C ALA A 17 14.80 -11.49 -15.66
N MET A 18 14.70 -10.76 -16.78
CA MET A 18 14.76 -11.31 -18.14
C MET A 18 16.19 -11.41 -18.68
N GLU A 19 17.04 -10.43 -18.40
CA GLU A 19 18.37 -10.29 -19.01
C GLU A 19 19.47 -11.02 -18.24
N ALA A 20 19.29 -11.36 -16.96
CA ALA A 20 20.36 -11.93 -16.13
C ALA A 20 20.70 -13.38 -16.53
N PRO A 21 21.86 -13.63 -17.19
CA PRO A 21 22.34 -14.97 -17.45
C PRO A 21 22.97 -15.48 -16.15
N TYR A 22 22.35 -16.50 -15.54
CA TYR A 22 22.92 -17.39 -14.52
C TYR A 22 23.77 -16.75 -13.40
N GLY A 23 23.24 -16.71 -12.17
CA GLY A 23 24.05 -16.45 -10.98
C GLY A 23 23.23 -15.95 -9.80
N ASN A 24 23.68 -16.28 -8.59
CA ASN A 24 23.07 -15.79 -7.36
C ASN A 24 23.35 -14.30 -7.19
N ARG A 25 22.30 -13.50 -7.01
CA ARG A 25 22.37 -12.06 -6.79
C ARG A 25 21.76 -11.70 -5.44
N SER A 26 22.38 -10.74 -4.76
CA SER A 26 21.77 -10.09 -3.60
C SER A 26 21.00 -8.88 -4.10
N VAL A 27 19.72 -8.80 -3.80
CA VAL A 27 18.83 -7.75 -4.30
C VAL A 27 18.26 -6.95 -3.14
N THR A 28 18.32 -5.63 -3.22
CA THR A 28 17.63 -4.71 -2.31
C THR A 28 16.70 -3.83 -3.14
N VAL A 29 15.45 -3.72 -2.71
CA VAL A 29 14.50 -2.77 -3.30
C VAL A 29 14.62 -1.44 -2.57
N GLU A 30 15.09 -0.41 -3.25
CA GLU A 30 15.29 0.91 -2.64
C GLU A 30 14.04 1.77 -2.80
N GLN A 31 13.35 1.65 -3.94
CA GLN A 31 12.18 2.45 -4.23
C GLN A 31 11.09 1.61 -4.90
N VAL A 32 9.85 1.99 -4.66
CA VAL A 32 8.69 1.36 -5.29
C VAL A 32 7.50 2.31 -5.30
N HIS A 33 6.76 2.30 -6.41
CA HIS A 33 5.43 2.91 -6.44
C HIS A 33 4.45 2.01 -5.68
N ILE A 34 3.65 2.56 -4.77
CA ILE A 34 2.71 1.78 -3.95
C ILE A 34 1.84 0.88 -4.83
N ALA A 35 1.24 1.45 -5.88
CA ALA A 35 0.40 0.73 -6.84
C ALA A 35 1.12 -0.42 -7.59
N GLN A 36 2.46 -0.38 -7.68
CA GLN A 36 3.26 -1.40 -8.34
C GLN A 36 3.80 -2.47 -7.37
N SER A 37 3.65 -2.27 -6.06
CA SER A 37 4.21 -3.17 -5.05
C SER A 37 3.72 -4.62 -5.17
N PRO A 38 2.46 -4.94 -5.54
CA PRO A 38 2.05 -6.32 -5.74
C PRO A 38 2.75 -6.97 -6.94
N ALA A 39 2.84 -6.26 -8.07
CA ALA A 39 3.52 -6.76 -9.26
C ALA A 39 5.02 -6.95 -9.01
N LEU A 40 5.66 -6.01 -8.30
CA LEU A 40 7.07 -6.12 -7.92
C LEU A 40 7.29 -7.33 -7.00
N LEU A 41 6.42 -7.53 -6.00
CA LEU A 41 6.50 -8.70 -5.13
C LEU A 41 6.45 -10.00 -5.92
N SER A 42 5.53 -10.13 -6.88
CA SER A 42 5.42 -11.32 -7.73
C SER A 42 6.70 -11.59 -8.52
N VAL A 43 7.33 -10.56 -9.10
CA VAL A 43 8.60 -10.69 -9.83
C VAL A 43 9.72 -11.15 -8.89
N LEU A 44 9.81 -10.56 -7.70
CA LEU A 44 10.81 -10.92 -6.70
C LEU A 44 10.63 -12.36 -6.19
N GLN A 45 9.39 -12.77 -5.93
CA GLN A 45 9.05 -14.13 -5.51
C GLN A 45 9.39 -15.15 -6.60
N PHE A 46 9.04 -14.87 -7.86
CA PHE A 46 9.40 -15.72 -9.00
C PHE A 46 10.92 -15.90 -9.10
N GLN A 47 11.70 -14.83 -8.95
CA GLN A 47 13.16 -14.92 -9.02
C GLN A 47 13.81 -15.59 -7.80
N ALA A 48 13.22 -15.44 -6.61
CA ALA A 48 13.72 -16.00 -5.37
C ALA A 48 13.33 -17.47 -5.17
N LEU A 49 12.11 -17.86 -5.50
CA LEU A 49 11.55 -19.19 -5.25
C LEU A 49 11.73 -20.12 -6.44
N ASP A 50 11.31 -19.69 -7.63
CA ASP A 50 11.25 -20.56 -8.80
C ASP A 50 12.61 -20.66 -9.48
N ASN A 51 13.28 -19.52 -9.67
CA ASN A 51 14.61 -19.51 -10.28
C ASN A 51 15.75 -19.68 -9.27
N ARG A 52 15.49 -19.47 -7.97
CA ARG A 52 16.49 -19.45 -6.88
C ARG A 52 17.72 -18.59 -7.17
N ARG A 53 17.56 -17.54 -7.97
CA ARG A 53 18.66 -16.67 -8.41
C ARG A 53 18.83 -15.48 -7.48
N TRP A 54 17.77 -15.02 -6.83
CA TRP A 54 17.81 -13.77 -6.06
C TRP A 54 17.65 -14.02 -4.58
N VAL A 55 18.53 -13.40 -3.79
CA VAL A 55 18.39 -13.24 -2.34
C VAL A 55 17.93 -11.82 -2.09
N VAL A 56 16.63 -11.63 -1.90
CA VAL A 56 16.01 -10.32 -1.72
C VAL A 56 16.04 -9.94 -0.23
N LYS A 57 16.81 -8.91 0.12
CA LYS A 57 17.11 -8.54 1.51
C LYS A 57 15.89 -8.03 2.27
N ASN A 58 15.07 -7.19 1.63
CA ASN A 58 13.94 -6.53 2.26
C ASN A 58 12.58 -7.01 1.72
N ILE A 59 12.49 -8.28 1.30
CA ILE A 59 11.26 -8.86 0.71
C ILE A 59 10.04 -8.74 1.63
N GLY A 60 10.21 -8.86 2.96
CA GLY A 60 9.12 -8.70 3.92
C GLY A 60 8.51 -7.29 3.94
N ARG A 61 9.30 -6.25 3.66
CA ARG A 61 8.83 -4.86 3.56
C ARG A 61 7.99 -4.67 2.30
N VAL A 62 8.49 -5.19 1.17
CA VAL A 62 7.76 -5.18 -0.10
C VAL A 62 6.46 -5.98 0.01
N ALA A 63 6.48 -7.13 0.71
CA ALA A 63 5.29 -7.94 0.95
C ALA A 63 4.25 -7.21 1.82
N THR A 64 4.70 -6.52 2.87
CA THR A 64 3.82 -5.67 3.69
C THR A 64 3.20 -4.56 2.84
N LEU A 65 4.01 -3.85 2.04
CA LEU A 65 3.52 -2.77 1.18
C LEU A 65 2.50 -3.29 0.14
N ALA A 66 2.74 -4.45 -0.46
CA ALA A 66 1.81 -5.10 -1.39
C ALA A 66 0.49 -5.48 -0.70
N SER A 67 0.55 -5.98 0.53
CA SER A 67 -0.65 -6.27 1.33
C SER A 67 -1.44 -4.99 1.61
N ILE A 68 -0.76 -3.91 2.01
CA ILE A 68 -1.40 -2.61 2.23
C ILE A 68 -2.04 -2.09 0.96
N GLU A 69 -1.35 -2.16 -0.19
CA GLU A 69 -1.93 -1.75 -1.47
C GLU A 69 -3.20 -2.55 -1.82
N GLY A 70 -3.27 -3.83 -1.44
CA GLY A 70 -4.50 -4.63 -1.54
C GLY A 70 -5.67 -3.99 -0.76
N PHE A 71 -5.45 -3.53 0.46
CA PHE A 71 -6.47 -2.82 1.24
C PHE A 71 -6.81 -1.45 0.64
N LEU A 72 -5.80 -0.70 0.16
CA LEU A 72 -6.02 0.59 -0.50
C LEU A 72 -6.87 0.43 -1.78
N GLN A 73 -6.64 -0.62 -2.55
CA GLN A 73 -7.46 -0.98 -3.72
C GLN A 73 -8.89 -1.34 -3.30
N ALA A 74 -9.07 -2.08 -2.19
CA ALA A 74 -10.38 -2.40 -1.65
C ALA A 74 -11.16 -1.15 -1.20
N TYR A 75 -10.48 -0.14 -0.65
CA TYR A 75 -11.11 1.16 -0.38
C TYR A 75 -11.56 1.87 -1.65
N ALA A 76 -10.66 2.02 -2.62
CA ALA A 76 -10.91 2.81 -3.82
C ALA A 76 -12.06 2.23 -4.66
N ASN A 77 -12.11 0.90 -4.79
CA ASN A 77 -13.00 0.22 -5.72
C ASN A 77 -14.20 -0.45 -5.05
N GLY A 78 -14.15 -0.69 -3.73
CA GLY A 78 -15.20 -1.36 -2.99
C GLY A 78 -15.86 -0.45 -1.96
N LEU A 79 -15.14 -0.15 -0.87
CA LEU A 79 -15.73 0.46 0.32
C LEU A 79 -16.16 1.91 0.11
N LEU A 80 -15.32 2.77 -0.48
CA LEU A 80 -15.67 4.19 -0.68
C LEU A 80 -16.84 4.37 -1.66
N PRO A 81 -16.94 3.64 -2.79
CA PRO A 81 -18.13 3.68 -3.64
C PRO A 81 -19.42 3.29 -2.91
N VAL A 82 -19.39 2.25 -2.06
CA VAL A 82 -20.55 1.85 -1.25
C VAL A 82 -20.94 2.98 -0.30
N LEU A 83 -19.98 3.62 0.35
CA LEU A 83 -20.24 4.74 1.28
C LEU A 83 -20.69 6.03 0.58
N VAL A 84 -20.42 6.20 -0.72
CA VAL A 84 -21.02 7.28 -1.53
C VAL A 84 -22.52 7.03 -1.73
N ALA A 85 -22.91 5.79 -2.04
CA ALA A 85 -24.30 5.40 -2.27
C ALA A 85 -25.10 5.29 -0.97
N GLU A 86 -24.51 4.67 0.05
CA GLU A 86 -25.10 4.44 1.37
C GLU A 86 -24.12 4.85 2.49
N PRO A 87 -24.09 6.14 2.86
CA PRO A 87 -23.08 6.67 3.78
C PRO A 87 -23.13 6.13 5.22
N THR A 88 -24.21 5.44 5.57
CA THR A 88 -24.44 4.86 6.90
C THR A 88 -24.35 3.33 6.91
N ALA A 89 -23.90 2.71 5.82
CA ALA A 89 -23.75 1.26 5.72
C ALA A 89 -22.73 0.74 6.76
N ARG A 90 -23.22 0.28 7.91
CA ARG A 90 -22.39 -0.13 9.05
C ARG A 90 -21.31 -1.15 8.67
N PRO A 91 -21.59 -2.23 7.91
CA PRO A 91 -20.56 -3.19 7.54
C PRO A 91 -19.39 -2.54 6.77
N ALA A 92 -19.69 -1.57 5.88
CA ALA A 92 -18.66 -0.86 5.14
C ALA A 92 -17.86 0.10 6.03
N LEU A 93 -18.51 0.78 6.99
CA LEU A 93 -17.85 1.65 7.96
C LEU A 93 -16.95 0.86 8.93
N ASP A 94 -17.36 -0.34 9.33
CA ASP A 94 -16.59 -1.21 10.21
C ASP A 94 -15.34 -1.74 9.51
N LEU A 95 -15.47 -2.21 8.27
CA LEU A 95 -14.32 -2.59 7.44
C LEU A 95 -13.38 -1.40 7.17
N LEU A 96 -13.92 -0.20 6.96
CA LEU A 96 -13.12 1.01 6.75
C LEU A 96 -12.22 1.31 7.96
N ASP A 97 -12.78 1.22 9.16
CA ASP A 97 -12.10 1.50 10.42
C ASP A 97 -11.07 0.41 10.77
N ASP A 98 -11.46 -0.86 10.66
CA ASP A 98 -10.60 -2.00 10.97
C ASP A 98 -9.37 -2.06 10.06
N TYR A 99 -9.57 -1.92 8.76
CA TYR A 99 -8.46 -1.89 7.81
C TYR A 99 -7.60 -0.63 7.99
N ALA A 100 -8.17 0.52 8.37
CA ALA A 100 -7.39 1.73 8.58
C ALA A 100 -6.48 1.59 9.80
N ARG A 101 -6.98 0.97 10.88
CA ARG A 101 -6.17 0.62 12.06
C ARG A 101 -5.10 -0.42 11.72
N TYR A 102 -5.45 -1.46 10.95
CA TYR A 102 -4.49 -2.47 10.52
C TYR A 102 -3.34 -1.87 9.70
N ILE A 103 -3.66 -1.04 8.69
CA ILE A 103 -2.65 -0.36 7.86
C ILE A 103 -1.76 0.52 8.75
N LYS A 104 -2.35 1.28 9.67
CA LYS A 104 -1.60 2.14 10.58
C LYS A 104 -0.66 1.36 11.49
N ALA A 105 -1.10 0.22 12.03
CA ALA A 105 -0.28 -0.65 12.87
C ALA A 105 0.87 -1.31 12.11
N THR A 106 0.66 -1.64 10.84
CA THR A 106 1.66 -2.30 9.98
C THR A 106 2.55 -1.34 9.22
N ALA A 107 2.21 -0.05 9.15
CA ALA A 107 2.96 0.94 8.38
C ALA A 107 4.43 1.07 8.79
N GLY A 108 4.73 0.90 10.08
CA GLY A 108 6.10 0.97 10.59
C GLY A 108 7.03 -0.12 10.04
N SER A 109 6.49 -1.28 9.63
CA SER A 109 7.32 -2.38 9.11
C SER A 109 7.75 -2.19 7.65
N VAL A 110 7.10 -1.29 6.90
CA VAL A 110 7.55 -0.89 5.55
C VAL A 110 8.78 0.01 5.65
N GLY A 111 8.84 0.88 6.66
CA GLY A 111 9.93 1.82 6.88
C GLY A 111 9.85 3.08 6.00
N GLY A 112 10.85 3.95 6.16
CA GLY A 112 10.96 5.23 5.44
C GLY A 112 9.82 6.21 5.70
N THR A 113 9.48 7.00 4.70
CA THR A 113 8.44 8.05 4.81
C THR A 113 7.02 7.49 4.71
N PHE A 114 6.86 6.18 4.52
CA PHE A 114 5.55 5.55 4.34
C PHE A 114 4.63 5.76 5.54
N GLN A 115 5.14 5.53 6.75
CA GLN A 115 4.36 5.65 7.98
C GLN A 115 3.81 7.06 8.17
N GLU A 116 4.61 8.08 7.90
CA GLU A 116 4.19 9.48 8.01
C GLU A 116 3.03 9.79 7.07
N TYR A 117 3.15 9.39 5.80
CA TYR A 117 2.12 9.66 4.80
C TYR A 117 0.83 8.86 5.03
N VAL A 118 0.94 7.58 5.39
CA VAL A 118 -0.24 6.72 5.54
C VAL A 118 -0.99 7.01 6.85
N THR A 119 -0.30 7.47 7.90
CA THR A 119 -0.93 7.79 9.20
C THR A 119 -2.00 8.88 9.05
N GLY A 120 -1.71 9.94 8.28
CA GLY A 120 -2.69 10.99 8.01
C GLY A 120 -3.94 10.44 7.32
N LEU A 121 -3.74 9.66 6.25
CA LEU A 121 -4.84 9.03 5.52
C LEU A 121 -5.67 8.08 6.40
N CYS A 122 -5.02 7.24 7.21
CA CYS A 122 -5.71 6.34 8.14
C CYS A 122 -6.52 7.09 9.19
N ASN A 123 -5.98 8.17 9.77
CA ASN A 123 -6.73 8.98 10.73
C ASN A 123 -7.98 9.61 10.10
N ASP A 124 -7.88 10.06 8.84
CA ASP A 124 -9.03 10.61 8.11
C ASP A 124 -10.09 9.55 7.83
N LEU A 125 -9.68 8.34 7.46
CA LEU A 125 -10.59 7.20 7.26
C LEU A 125 -11.33 6.82 8.56
N ILE A 126 -10.59 6.72 9.67
CA ILE A 126 -11.16 6.41 11.00
C ILE A 126 -12.13 7.52 11.44
N SER A 127 -11.72 8.79 11.34
CA SER A 127 -12.56 9.93 11.68
C SER A 127 -13.83 10.02 10.83
N HIS A 128 -13.71 9.70 9.53
CA HIS A 128 -14.85 9.60 8.64
C HIS A 128 -15.80 8.48 9.06
N ALA A 129 -15.27 7.28 9.35
CA ALA A 129 -16.08 6.16 9.82
C ALA A 129 -16.82 6.51 11.12
N GLU A 130 -16.12 7.08 12.11
CA GLU A 130 -16.72 7.55 13.36
C GLU A 130 -17.81 8.60 13.13
N THR A 131 -17.56 9.58 12.26
CA THR A 131 -18.54 10.63 11.93
C THR A 131 -19.81 10.04 11.31
N CYS A 132 -19.65 9.10 10.38
CA CYS A 132 -20.77 8.42 9.72
C CYS A 132 -21.56 7.55 10.69
N ARG A 133 -20.89 6.84 11.60
CA ARG A 133 -21.52 6.03 12.66
C ARG A 133 -22.25 6.90 13.70
N ARG A 134 -21.62 7.99 14.16
CA ARG A 134 -22.09 8.82 15.28
C ARG A 134 -23.23 9.74 14.94
N ARG A 135 -23.61 9.87 13.66
CA ARG A 135 -24.63 10.77 13.12
C ARG A 135 -25.41 11.52 14.22
N PRO A 136 -25.00 12.75 14.59
CA PRO A 136 -25.92 13.64 15.25
C PRO A 136 -26.75 14.34 14.17
N LEU A 137 -27.76 15.05 14.62
CA LEU A 137 -28.63 15.99 13.89
C LEU A 137 -27.89 17.14 13.15
N ARG A 138 -26.60 17.00 12.78
CA ARG A 138 -25.70 18.10 12.33
C ARG A 138 -24.93 17.87 11.02
N VAL A 139 -24.83 16.65 10.49
CA VAL A 139 -24.09 16.39 9.23
C VAL A 139 -25.05 15.82 8.19
N THR A 140 -25.20 16.52 7.07
CA THR A 140 -26.12 16.13 5.99
C THR A 140 -25.51 14.99 5.16
N GLY A 141 -26.36 14.17 4.54
CA GLY A 141 -25.91 13.13 3.59
C GLY A 141 -24.94 13.66 2.51
N PRO A 142 -25.23 14.80 1.86
CA PRO A 142 -24.32 15.42 0.88
C PRO A 142 -22.93 15.75 1.42
N GLU A 143 -22.82 16.20 2.67
CA GLU A 143 -21.51 16.50 3.28
C GLU A 143 -20.69 15.23 3.50
N ILE A 144 -21.34 14.13 3.89
CA ILE A 144 -20.67 12.83 4.04
C ILE A 144 -20.17 12.36 2.67
N THR A 145 -21.03 12.36 1.66
CA THR A 145 -20.67 11.96 0.29
C THR A 145 -19.51 12.81 -0.24
N ARG A 146 -19.53 14.13 -0.04
CA ARG A 146 -18.44 15.03 -0.43
C ARG A 146 -17.11 14.62 0.20
N ARG A 147 -17.12 14.32 1.51
CA ARG A 147 -15.93 13.85 2.22
C ARG A 147 -15.44 12.49 1.72
N THR A 148 -16.33 11.56 1.43
CA THR A 148 -15.98 10.25 0.88
C THR A 148 -15.30 10.38 -0.48
N VAL A 149 -15.79 11.28 -1.35
CA VAL A 149 -15.16 11.58 -2.65
C VAL A 149 -13.78 12.21 -2.46
N GLU A 150 -13.61 13.13 -1.52
CA GLU A 150 -12.32 13.75 -1.24
C GLU A 150 -11.30 12.73 -0.70
N ILE A 151 -11.72 11.85 0.21
CA ILE A 151 -10.89 10.75 0.72
C ILE A 151 -10.44 9.85 -0.43
N ARG A 152 -11.34 9.50 -1.37
CA ARG A 152 -11.00 8.72 -2.57
C ARG A 152 -9.94 9.42 -3.40
N ARG A 153 -10.08 10.72 -3.66
CA ARG A 153 -9.08 11.48 -4.42
C ARG A 153 -7.71 11.46 -3.75
N ARG A 154 -7.67 11.65 -2.43
CA ARG A 154 -6.42 11.61 -1.66
C ARG A 154 -5.79 10.22 -1.64
N LEU A 155 -6.61 9.17 -1.60
CA LEU A 155 -6.18 7.78 -1.73
C LEU A 155 -5.52 7.53 -3.10
N ASP A 156 -6.12 7.98 -4.20
CA ASP A 156 -5.55 7.82 -5.54
C ASP A 156 -4.20 8.56 -5.69
N VAL A 157 -4.11 9.78 -5.14
CA VAL A 157 -2.85 10.53 -5.07
C VAL A 157 -1.82 9.79 -4.22
N PHE A 158 -2.22 9.21 -3.09
CA PHE A 158 -1.32 8.45 -2.24
C PHE A 158 -0.77 7.21 -2.96
N ARG A 159 -1.62 6.44 -3.63
CA ARG A 159 -1.24 5.20 -4.34
C ARG A 159 -0.30 5.40 -5.51
N SER A 160 -0.31 6.58 -6.13
CA SER A 160 0.62 6.93 -7.21
C SER A 160 2.02 7.30 -6.71
N ARG A 161 2.21 7.52 -5.40
CA ARG A 161 3.50 7.91 -4.83
C ARG A 161 4.55 6.82 -4.99
N GLN A 162 5.77 7.28 -5.29
CA GLN A 162 6.97 6.49 -5.13
C GLN A 162 7.47 6.65 -3.69
N LEU A 163 7.85 5.55 -3.06
CA LEU A 163 8.36 5.51 -1.69
C LEU A 163 9.76 4.94 -1.67
N THR A 164 10.59 5.47 -0.77
CA THR A 164 11.87 4.87 -0.42
C THR A 164 11.65 3.81 0.66
N ILE A 165 12.08 2.58 0.39
CA ILE A 165 12.16 1.48 1.35
C ILE A 165 13.61 1.40 1.80
N PHE A 166 13.91 1.92 2.99
CA PHE A 166 15.26 1.81 3.55
C PHE A 166 15.58 0.34 3.89
N ASP A 167 16.86 0.00 4.01
CA ASP A 167 17.30 -1.15 4.81
C ASP A 167 17.44 -0.68 6.27
N ALA A 168 17.03 -1.49 7.25
CA ALA A 168 17.30 -1.17 8.67
C ALA A 168 18.79 -1.25 9.03
N ASP A 169 19.61 -1.81 8.15
CA ASP A 169 21.04 -2.07 8.40
C ASP A 169 21.97 -1.08 7.67
N SER A 170 21.49 0.15 7.38
CA SER A 170 22.33 1.24 6.83
C SER A 170 22.89 2.14 7.93
#